data_AF-A0A932K4R5-F1
#
_entry.id   AF-A0A932K4R5-F1
#
_cell.length_a   1.000
_cell.length_b   1.000
_cell.length_c   1.000
_cell.angle_alpha   90.00
_cell.angle_beta   90.00
_cell.angle_gamma   90.00
#
_symmetry.space_group_name_H-M   'P 1'
#
loop_
_entity.id
_entity.type
_entity.pdbx_description
1 polymer ?
#
loop_
_entity_poly.entity_id
_entity_poly.type
_entity_poly.pdbx_seq_one_letter_code
_entity_poly.pdbx_strand_id
1 'polypeptide(L)'
;MYHDFPIYSFQFRPSPNIEVVKGKLQPHGQIVSFAGRGLRFIPDCPAWPVAYVNIDGTCELLTKDLYMDDVLQCIAFLEELLEIEIQGAG
;
A
#
# COMPACT_ATOMS: atom_id res chain seq x y z
N MET A 1 -18.83 -13.72 11.29
CA MET A 1 -19.06 -12.33 10.87
C MET A 1 -17.80 -11.88 10.15
N TYR A 2 -17.85 -11.77 8.83
CA TYR A 2 -16.73 -11.19 8.08
C TYR A 2 -16.71 -9.71 8.40
N HIS A 3 -15.61 -9.24 8.99
CA HIS A 3 -15.40 -7.81 9.17
C HIS A 3 -15.12 -7.23 7.78
N ASP A 4 -16.12 -6.58 7.17
CA ASP A 4 -15.91 -5.66 6.05
C ASP A 4 -15.08 -4.48 6.58
N PHE A 5 -13.76 -4.62 6.51
CA PHE A 5 -12.88 -3.47 6.60
C PHE A 5 -13.04 -2.71 5.28
N PRO A 6 -13.27 -1.38 5.27
CA PRO A 6 -13.16 -0.64 4.02
C PRO A 6 -11.73 -0.83 3.50
N ILE A 7 -11.63 -1.48 2.35
CA ILE A 7 -10.38 -1.69 1.62
C ILE A 7 -10.42 -0.78 0.41
N TYR A 8 -9.39 0.03 0.23
CA TYR A 8 -9.19 0.78 -1.00
C TYR A 8 -8.16 0.04 -1.85
N SER A 9 -8.55 -0.37 -3.06
CA SER A 9 -7.71 -1.20 -3.94
C SER A 9 -7.41 -0.47 -5.24
N PHE A 10 -6.17 -0.56 -5.68
CA PHE A 10 -5.72 0.06 -6.92
C PHE A 10 -4.55 -0.69 -7.54
N GLN A 11 -4.28 -0.39 -8.81
CA GLN A 11 -3.22 -1.03 -9.57
C GLN A 11 -2.04 -0.08 -9.76
N PHE A 12 -0.84 -0.56 -9.40
CA PHE A 12 0.40 0.11 -9.72
C PHE A 12 0.76 -0.06 -11.20
N ARG A 13 1.16 1.05 -11.86
CA ARG A 13 1.71 1.05 -13.21
C ARG A 13 3.00 1.88 -13.29
N PRO A 14 4.11 1.29 -13.79
CA PRO A 14 4.29 -0.14 -14.11
C PRO A 14 4.14 -1.03 -12.86
N SER A 15 3.91 -2.33 -13.07
CA SER A 15 3.88 -3.28 -11.93
C SER A 15 5.25 -3.28 -11.25
N PRO A 16 5.33 -2.98 -9.94
CA PRO A 16 6.61 -2.69 -9.32
C PRO A 16 7.33 -3.97 -8.91
N ASN A 17 8.66 -3.94 -8.97
CA ASN A 17 9.46 -5.03 -8.43
C ASN A 17 9.35 -5.04 -6.90
N ILE A 18 8.80 -6.11 -6.33
CA ILE A 18 8.52 -6.24 -4.89
C ILE A 18 9.77 -6.04 -4.01
N GLU A 19 10.96 -6.48 -4.46
CA GLU A 19 12.20 -6.27 -3.72
C GLU A 19 12.61 -4.79 -3.71
N VAL A 20 12.35 -4.07 -4.81
CA VAL A 20 12.57 -2.61 -4.89
C VAL A 20 11.57 -1.88 -3.99
N VAL A 21 10.29 -2.26 -4.04
CA VAL A 21 9.24 -1.69 -3.16
C VAL A 21 9.60 -1.86 -1.70
N LYS A 22 10.02 -3.07 -1.31
CA LYS A 22 10.49 -3.36 0.04
C LYS A 22 11.65 -2.45 0.44
N GLY A 23 12.67 -2.33 -0.40
CA GLY A 23 13.83 -1.48 -0.12
C GLY A 23 13.47 -0.01 0.05
N LYS A 24 12.52 0.50 -0.74
CA LYS A 24 12.03 1.88 -0.66
C LYS A 24 11.14 2.13 0.56
N LEU A 25 10.29 1.17 0.96
CA LEU A 25 9.33 1.33 2.06
C LEU A 25 9.93 1.04 3.45
N GLN A 26 10.95 0.19 3.53
CA GLN A 26 11.57 -0.21 4.80
C GLN A 26 12.06 0.96 5.70
N PRO A 27 12.53 2.11 5.17
CA PRO A 27 12.86 3.28 5.98
C PRO A 27 11.66 4.02 6.58
N HIS A 28 10.44 3.71 6.15
CA HIS A 28 9.20 4.45 6.49
C HIS A 28 8.21 3.62 7.29
N GLY A 29 8.61 2.42 7.72
CA GLY A 29 7.76 1.53 8.49
C GLY A 29 8.23 0.09 8.46
N GLN A 30 7.40 -0.78 9.02
CA GLN A 30 7.68 -2.20 9.11
C GLN A 30 7.19 -2.93 7.86
N ILE A 31 8.06 -3.78 7.30
CA ILE A 31 7.70 -4.69 6.21
C ILE A 31 7.54 -6.12 6.75
N VAL A 32 6.42 -6.74 6.42
CA VAL A 32 6.18 -8.17 6.62
C VAL A 32 6.03 -8.82 5.25
N SER A 33 7.05 -9.54 4.81
CA SER A 33 7.05 -10.24 3.52
C SER A 33 6.22 -11.52 3.58
N PHE A 34 5.40 -11.77 2.56
CA PHE A 34 4.72 -13.04 2.36
C PHE A 34 5.40 -13.78 1.22
N ALA A 35 6.06 -14.90 1.52
CA ALA A 35 6.81 -15.69 0.55
C ALA A 35 5.99 -15.95 -0.72
N GLY A 36 6.35 -15.28 -1.82
CA GLY A 36 5.76 -15.44 -3.14
C GLY A 36 4.39 -14.79 -3.37
N ARG A 37 3.84 -14.02 -2.43
CA ARG A 37 2.51 -13.37 -2.58
C ARG A 37 2.55 -11.84 -2.59
N GLY A 38 3.59 -11.26 -2.00
CA GLY A 38 3.72 -9.81 -1.87
C GLY A 38 4.30 -9.40 -0.54
N LEU A 39 3.97 -8.19 -0.09
CA LEU A 39 4.37 -7.67 1.21
C LEU A 39 3.24 -6.90 1.89
N ARG A 40 3.26 -6.87 3.21
CA ARG A 40 2.49 -5.93 4.03
C ARG A 40 3.43 -4.84 4.52
N PHE A 41 3.07 -3.59 4.27
CA PHE A 41 3.71 -2.40 4.80
C PHE A 41 2.86 -1.82 5.92
N ILE A 42 3.47 -1.60 7.08
CA ILE A 42 2.89 -0.94 8.24
C ILE A 42 3.64 0.38 8.40
N PRO A 43 3.05 1.53 8.04
CA PRO A 43 3.73 2.82 8.13
C PRO A 43 4.10 3.18 9.57
N ASP A 44 5.20 3.91 9.77
CA ASP A 44 5.52 4.52 11.07
C ASP A 44 4.56 5.67 11.41
N CYS A 45 3.92 6.26 10.39
CA CYS A 45 2.86 7.25 10.56
C CYS A 45 1.55 6.57 10.97
N PRO A 46 1.03 6.77 12.19
CA PRO A 46 -0.15 6.07 12.69
C PRO A 46 -1.46 6.50 12.01
N ALA A 47 -1.47 7.65 11.33
CA ALA A 47 -2.61 8.12 10.55
C ALA A 47 -2.71 7.43 9.18
N TRP A 48 -1.66 6.74 8.74
CA TRP A 48 -1.64 6.10 7.42
C TRP A 48 -2.13 4.65 7.47
N PRO A 49 -2.80 4.20 6.40
CA PRO A 49 -3.28 2.83 6.31
C PRO A 49 -2.15 1.81 6.20
N VAL A 50 -2.41 0.62 6.70
CA VAL A 50 -1.62 -0.57 6.36
C VAL A 50 -1.84 -0.88 4.87
N ALA A 51 -0.75 -1.06 4.14
CA ALA A 51 -0.78 -1.37 2.71
C ALA A 51 -0.37 -2.82 2.45
N TYR A 52 -1.11 -3.52 1.60
CA TYR A 52 -0.75 -4.83 1.06
C TYR A 52 -0.39 -4.66 -0.40
N VAL A 53 0.87 -4.90 -0.74
CA VAL A 53 1.35 -4.85 -2.12
C VAL A 53 1.48 -6.28 -2.62
N ASN A 54 0.61 -6.66 -3.54
CA ASN A 54 0.56 -7.98 -4.14
C ASN A 54 1.54 -8.07 -5.33
N ILE A 55 2.00 -9.29 -5.63
CA ILE A 55 3.00 -9.54 -6.69
C ILE A 55 2.49 -9.22 -8.11
N ASP A 56 1.18 -9.18 -8.31
CA ASP A 56 0.53 -8.75 -9.55
C ASP A 56 0.51 -7.22 -9.70
N GLY A 57 1.00 -6.48 -8.71
CA GLY A 57 1.03 -5.03 -8.67
C GLY A 57 -0.27 -4.39 -8.16
N THR A 58 -1.24 -5.19 -7.70
CA THR A 58 -2.38 -4.65 -6.96
C THR A 58 -1.92 -4.22 -5.56
N CYS A 59 -2.42 -3.08 -5.10
CA CYS A 59 -2.18 -2.57 -3.76
C CYS A 59 -3.52 -2.33 -3.05
N GLU A 60 -3.62 -2.85 -1.83
CA GLU A 60 -4.82 -2.77 -0.99
C GLU A 60 -4.49 -2.02 0.30
N LEU A 61 -5.24 -0.96 0.59
CA LEU A 61 -5.12 -0.16 1.81
C LEU A 61 -6.24 -0.50 2.78
N LEU A 62 -5.90 -0.81 4.03
CA LEU A 62 -6.87 -0.95 5.11
C LEU A 62 -7.22 0.44 5.66
N THR A 63 -8.39 0.97 5.31
CA THR A 63 -8.76 2.36 5.59
C THR A 63 -9.74 2.51 6.76
N LYS A 64 -9.96 1.46 7.54
CA LYS A 64 -10.89 1.48 8.66
C LYS A 64 -10.48 2.53 9.69
N ASP A 65 -11.44 3.36 10.10
CA ASP A 65 -11.27 4.41 11.11
C ASP A 65 -10.24 5.51 10.72
N LEU A 66 -9.91 5.64 9.43
CA LEU A 66 -9.02 6.68 8.91
C LEU A 66 -9.79 7.78 8.17
N TYR A 67 -9.24 9.00 8.19
CA TYR A 67 -9.74 10.09 7.38
C TYR A 67 -9.31 9.90 5.91
N MET A 68 -10.20 10.23 4.99
CA MET A 68 -9.92 10.10 3.56
C MET A 68 -8.69 10.92 3.13
N ASP A 69 -8.47 12.09 3.74
CA ASP A 69 -7.31 12.93 3.45
C ASP A 69 -5.99 12.25 3.82
N ASP A 70 -5.96 11.45 4.89
CA ASP A 70 -4.77 10.68 5.30
C ASP A 70 -4.52 9.51 4.34
N VAL A 71 -5.60 8.87 3.87
CA VAL A 71 -5.52 7.81 2.85
C VAL A 71 -4.96 8.38 1.54
N LEU A 72 -5.47 9.53 1.08
CA LEU A 72 -5.01 10.19 -0.14
C LEU A 72 -3.55 10.67 -0.02
N GLN A 73 -3.15 11.20 1.14
CA GLN A 73 -1.74 11.54 1.39
C GLN A 73 -0.84 10.31 1.35
N CYS A 74 -1.28 9.17 1.90
CA CYS A 74 -0.53 7.92 1.83
C CYS A 74 -0.41 7.43 0.38
N ILE A 75 -1.48 7.50 -0.42
CA ILE A 75 -1.47 7.16 -1.85
C ILE A 75 -0.45 8.02 -2.60
N ALA A 76 -0.52 9.35 -2.46
CA ALA A 76 0.41 10.27 -3.12
C ALA A 76 1.87 10.01 -2.72
N PHE A 77 2.11 9.71 -1.44
CA PHE A 77 3.43 9.29 -0.96
C PHE A 77 3.92 8.01 -1.65
N LEU A 78 3.05 6.99 -1.78
CA LEU A 78 3.41 5.73 -2.44
C LEU A 78 3.71 5.94 -3.92
N GLU A 79 2.95 6.77 -4.63
CA GLU A 79 3.21 7.14 -6.04
C GLU A 79 4.59 7.77 -6.21
N GLU A 80 4.88 8.80 -5.41
CA GLU A 80 6.13 9.55 -5.49
C GLU A 80 7.32 8.66 -5.10
N LEU A 81 7.24 7.96 -3.96
CA LEU A 81 8.33 7.14 -3.47
C LEU A 81 8.65 6.01 -4.44
N LEU A 82 7.63 5.31 -4.93
CA LEU A 82 7.81 4.14 -5.78
C LEU A 82 8.03 4.51 -7.25
N GLU A 83 7.83 5.78 -7.63
CA GLU A 83 7.91 6.29 -9.00
C GLU A 83 6.92 5.57 -9.93
N ILE A 84 5.67 5.46 -9.47
CA ILE A 84 4.58 4.74 -10.15
C ILE A 84 3.34 5.60 -10.23
N GLU A 85 2.49 5.30 -11.20
CA GLU A 85 1.14 5.82 -11.29
C GLU A 85 0.17 4.83 -10.63
N ILE A 86 -0.72 5.33 -9.77
CA ILE A 86 -1.82 4.56 -9.21
C ILE A 86 -3.05 4.75 -10.09
N GLN A 87 -3.54 3.65 -10.66
CA GLN A 87 -4.84 3.63 -11.35
C GLN A 87 -5.90 3.07 -10.40
N GLY A 88 -6.84 3.92 -10.00
CA GLY A 88 -7.98 3.51 -9.19
C GLY A 88 -8.97 2.63 -9.97
N ALA A 89 -9.39 1.52 -9.36
CA ALA A 89 -10.69 0.94 -9.68
C ALA A 89 -11.74 1.87 -9.08
N GLY A 90 -12.57 2.48 -9.94
CA GLY A 90 -13.67 3.34 -9.52
C GLY A 90 -14.72 2.62 -8.68
#